data_AF-A0A7D9LR53-F1
#
_entry.id   AF-A0A7D9LR53-F1
#
_cell.length_a   1.000
_cell.length_b   1.000
_cell.length_c   1.000
_cell.angle_alpha   90.00
_cell.angle_beta   90.00
_cell.angle_gamma   90.00
#
_symmetry.space_group_name_H-M   'P 1'
#
loop_
_entity.id
_entity.type
_entity.pdbx_description
1 polymer ?
#
loop_
_entity_poly.entity_id
_entity_poly.type
_entity_poly.pdbx_seq_one_letter_code
_entity_poly.pdbx_strand_id
1 'polypeptide(L)'
;NFIKTVEEPKKVSLDLPKTDKERKMNRQERFGIPLNEKQKKLARAERFGAGGKTNAAGNQKLAGFTKDSADIEKLSKRAERFGAVSPIVTKTVEEEKIKKRKERFGVSTSGLGSDAEARKKMRAERFKQT
;
A
#
# COMPACT_ATOMS: atom_id res chain seq x y z
N ASN A 1 34.94 37.13 -41.37
CA ASN A 1 34.61 35.68 -41.40
C ASN A 1 34.05 35.24 -40.06
N PHE A 2 32.73 35.20 -39.93
CA PHE A 2 32.04 34.85 -38.69
C PHE A 2 31.73 33.33 -38.72
N ILE A 3 32.40 32.55 -37.89
CA ILE A 3 32.19 31.09 -37.79
C ILE A 3 30.95 30.89 -36.92
N LYS A 4 29.84 30.43 -37.52
CA LYS A 4 28.65 29.99 -36.77
C LYS A 4 28.91 28.57 -36.28
N THR A 5 29.05 28.39 -34.97
CA THR A 5 28.97 27.08 -34.32
C THR A 5 27.51 26.61 -34.35
N VAL A 6 27.25 25.57 -35.13
CA VAL A 6 25.97 24.86 -35.15
C VAL A 6 25.97 23.92 -33.95
N GLU A 7 25.26 24.28 -32.88
CA GLU A 7 25.00 23.38 -31.76
C GLU A 7 23.97 22.33 -32.18
N GLU A 8 24.34 21.04 -32.10
CA GLU A 8 23.42 19.94 -32.38
C GLU A 8 22.32 19.83 -31.31
N PRO A 9 21.06 19.57 -31.69
CA PRO A 9 19.97 19.46 -30.74
C PRO A 9 20.16 18.21 -29.85
N LYS A 10 20.20 18.42 -28.53
CA LYS A 10 20.20 17.36 -27.52
C LYS A 10 18.93 16.50 -27.69
N LYS A 11 19.08 15.26 -28.16
CA LYS A 11 18.00 14.27 -28.23
C LYS A 11 17.50 13.98 -26.81
N VAL A 12 16.34 14.54 -26.46
CA VAL A 12 15.56 14.10 -25.31
C VAL A 12 14.83 12.83 -25.72
N SER A 13 15.20 11.70 -25.13
CA SER A 13 14.49 10.42 -25.33
C SER A 13 13.13 10.50 -24.65
N LEU A 14 12.07 10.72 -25.42
CA LEU A 14 10.71 10.53 -24.96
C LEU A 14 10.47 9.03 -24.82
N ASP A 15 10.10 8.56 -23.63
CA ASP A 15 9.68 7.18 -23.41
C ASP A 15 8.32 6.96 -24.09
N LEU A 16 8.34 6.56 -25.36
CA LEU A 16 7.13 6.13 -26.05
C LEU A 16 6.53 4.91 -25.33
N PRO A 17 5.19 4.77 -25.27
CA PRO A 17 4.57 3.59 -24.70
C PRO A 17 5.03 2.34 -25.46
N LYS A 18 5.76 1.46 -24.75
CA LYS A 18 6.30 0.21 -25.32
C LYS A 18 5.20 -0.60 -25.98
N THR A 19 5.48 -1.07 -27.19
CA THR A 19 4.56 -1.95 -27.93
C THR A 19 4.36 -3.27 -27.18
N ASP A 20 3.24 -3.97 -27.42
CA ASP A 20 2.94 -5.27 -26.78
C ASP A 20 4.04 -6.30 -26.99
N LYS A 21 4.67 -6.27 -28.18
CA LYS A 21 5.79 -7.12 -28.55
C LYS A 21 7.00 -6.85 -27.67
N GLU A 22 7.37 -5.59 -27.48
CA GLU A 22 8.47 -5.21 -26.58
C GLU A 22 8.18 -5.57 -25.12
N ARG A 23 6.94 -5.38 -24.65
CA ARG A 23 6.56 -5.77 -23.28
C ARG A 23 6.69 -7.27 -23.06
N LYS A 24 6.34 -8.08 -24.05
CA LYS A 24 6.50 -9.54 -24.03
C LYS A 24 7.97 -9.95 -24.03
N MET A 25 8.80 -9.35 -24.88
CA MET A 25 10.25 -9.61 -24.90
C MET A 25 10.91 -9.26 -23.56
N ASN A 26 10.63 -8.06 -23.03
CA ASN A 26 11.14 -7.65 -21.71
C ASN A 26 10.67 -8.57 -20.57
N ARG A 27 9.50 -9.22 -20.68
CA ARG A 27 9.04 -10.20 -19.71
C ARG A 27 9.81 -11.52 -19.88
N GLN A 28 10.01 -11.96 -21.11
CA GLN A 28 10.80 -13.16 -21.41
C GLN A 28 12.24 -13.02 -20.95
N GLU A 29 12.87 -11.86 -21.14
CA GLU A 29 14.24 -11.61 -20.67
C GLU A 29 14.32 -11.62 -19.13
N ARG A 30 13.33 -11.04 -18.45
CA ARG A 30 13.30 -10.99 -16.97
C ARG A 30 12.98 -12.32 -16.30
N PHE A 31 12.10 -13.12 -16.91
CA PHE A 31 11.51 -14.29 -16.24
C PHE A 31 11.72 -15.61 -17.01
N GLY A 32 12.11 -15.56 -18.27
CA GLY A 32 12.27 -16.72 -19.15
C GLY A 32 13.63 -17.40 -19.05
N ILE A 33 14.54 -16.92 -18.20
CA ILE A 33 15.83 -17.57 -17.95
C ILE A 33 15.61 -18.75 -16.99
N PRO A 34 15.82 -20.00 -17.42
CA PRO A 34 15.76 -21.15 -16.52
C PRO A 34 16.97 -21.08 -15.57
N LEU A 35 16.73 -20.61 -14.34
CA LEU A 35 17.75 -20.63 -13.29
C LEU A 35 17.85 -22.04 -12.68
N ASN A 36 19.07 -22.54 -12.53
CA ASN A 36 19.31 -23.76 -11.76
C ASN A 36 19.05 -23.51 -10.26
N GLU A 37 18.91 -24.58 -9.45
CA GLU A 37 18.57 -24.44 -8.03
C GLU A 37 19.59 -23.61 -7.23
N LYS A 38 20.88 -23.72 -7.58
CA LYS A 38 21.95 -22.96 -6.91
C LYS A 38 21.82 -21.47 -7.20
N GLN A 39 21.57 -21.08 -8.45
CA GLN A 39 21.35 -19.70 -8.87
C GLN A 39 20.09 -19.10 -8.25
N LYS A 40 18.99 -19.87 -8.15
CA LYS A 40 17.78 -19.43 -7.44
C LYS A 40 18.04 -19.15 -5.97
N LYS A 41 18.81 -20.02 -5.29
CA LYS A 41 19.20 -19.83 -3.89
C LYS A 41 20.11 -18.62 -3.72
N LEU A 42 21.11 -18.45 -4.58
CA LEU A 42 22.00 -17.28 -4.58
C LEU A 42 21.24 -15.97 -4.82
N ALA A 43 20.40 -15.90 -5.85
CA ALA A 43 19.60 -14.69 -6.13
C ALA A 43 18.64 -14.35 -4.98
N ARG A 44 18.11 -15.36 -4.28
CA ARG A 44 17.32 -15.13 -3.06
C ARG A 44 18.19 -14.65 -1.90
N ALA A 45 19.36 -15.25 -1.70
CA ALA A 45 20.30 -14.82 -0.67
C ALA A 45 20.85 -13.40 -0.92
N GLU A 46 21.04 -12.99 -2.17
CA GLU A 46 21.42 -11.61 -2.49
C GLU A 46 20.29 -10.62 -2.16
N ARG A 47 19.04 -10.97 -2.47
CA ARG A 47 17.87 -10.13 -2.19
C ARG A 47 17.51 -10.03 -0.72
N PHE A 48 17.64 -11.14 0.02
CA PHE A 48 17.12 -11.27 1.37
C PHE A 48 18.19 -11.56 2.42
N GLY A 49 19.37 -12.01 2.03
CA GLY A 49 20.46 -12.43 2.92
C GLY A 49 21.45 -11.32 3.27
N ALA A 50 21.51 -10.21 2.53
CA ALA A 50 22.39 -9.08 2.83
C ALA A 50 21.89 -8.14 3.94
N GLY A 51 20.99 -8.60 4.81
CA GLY A 51 20.51 -7.88 6.00
C GLY A 51 20.73 -8.62 7.32
N GLY A 52 21.38 -9.78 7.29
CA GLY A 52 21.57 -10.65 8.44
C GLY A 52 22.85 -10.36 9.23
N LYS A 53 22.99 -9.17 9.81
CA LYS A 53 23.74 -9.05 11.08
C LYS A 53 22.86 -9.53 12.24
N THR A 54 22.32 -10.75 12.12
CA THR A 54 21.75 -11.54 13.21
C THR A 54 21.97 -12.99 12.85
N ASN A 55 23.23 -13.42 12.90
CA ASN A 55 23.53 -14.83 13.02
C ASN A 55 22.91 -15.31 14.33
N ALA A 56 21.85 -16.09 14.25
CA ALA A 56 21.70 -17.34 15.01
C ALA A 56 20.28 -17.87 14.87
N ALA A 57 20.20 -19.15 14.55
CA ALA A 57 19.07 -19.98 14.89
C ALA A 57 18.69 -19.74 16.36
N GLY A 58 17.44 -19.42 16.62
CA GLY A 58 16.94 -19.30 17.99
C GLY A 58 15.77 -18.35 18.10
N ASN A 59 14.57 -18.88 17.85
CA ASN A 59 13.37 -18.61 18.63
C ASN A 59 13.26 -17.24 19.36
N GLN A 60 13.49 -16.13 18.66
CA GLN A 60 13.10 -14.81 19.16
C GLN A 60 11.73 -14.49 18.58
N LYS A 61 10.73 -15.06 19.27
CA LYS A 61 9.42 -14.44 19.49
C LYS A 61 9.52 -12.92 19.32
N LEU A 62 8.70 -12.36 18.44
CA LEU A 62 7.66 -11.35 18.68
C LEU A 62 7.90 -10.21 19.72
N ALA A 63 9.09 -10.03 20.26
CA ALA A 63 9.36 -9.22 21.46
C ALA A 63 10.45 -8.15 21.22
N GLY A 64 10.96 -8.02 19.99
CA GLY A 64 11.92 -6.97 19.62
C GLY A 64 11.29 -5.71 19.04
N PHE A 65 9.95 -5.60 19.04
CA PHE A 65 9.26 -4.48 18.39
C PHE A 65 9.06 -3.26 19.30
N THR A 66 9.59 -3.33 20.52
CA THR A 66 9.43 -2.28 21.50
C THR A 66 10.73 -1.52 21.61
N LYS A 67 10.72 -0.28 21.11
CA LYS A 67 11.38 0.93 21.67
C LYS A 67 12.30 1.71 20.74
N ASP A 68 12.38 1.39 19.45
CA ASP A 68 13.00 2.30 18.48
C ASP A 68 11.95 3.30 17.96
N SER A 69 12.22 4.60 18.09
CA SER A 69 11.32 5.68 17.63
C SER A 69 10.97 5.54 16.15
N ALA A 70 11.93 5.10 15.33
CA ALA A 70 11.75 4.84 13.91
C ALA A 70 10.72 3.74 13.60
N ASP A 71 10.53 2.76 14.50
CA ASP A 71 9.55 1.70 14.31
C ASP A 71 8.14 2.12 14.70
N ILE A 72 8.02 3.05 15.65
CA ILE A 72 6.74 3.69 16.00
C ILE A 72 6.25 4.55 14.83
N GLU A 73 7.14 5.28 14.15
CA GLU A 73 6.77 6.06 12.95
C GLU A 73 6.35 5.18 11.76
N LYS A 74 6.98 4.02 11.57
CA LYS A 74 6.55 3.07 10.53
C LYS A 74 5.16 2.49 10.85
N LEU A 75 4.91 2.21 12.13
CA LEU A 75 3.58 1.78 12.60
C LEU A 75 2.51 2.84 12.39
N SER A 76 2.80 4.10 12.72
CA SER A 76 1.84 5.19 12.54
C SER A 76 1.50 5.36 11.05
N LYS A 77 2.50 5.43 10.17
CA LYS A 77 2.31 5.47 8.71
C LYS A 77 1.53 4.26 8.18
N ARG A 78 1.76 3.06 8.74
CA ARG A 78 0.98 1.86 8.38
C ARG A 78 -0.46 1.99 8.86
N ALA A 79 -0.67 2.49 10.07
CA ALA A 79 -1.97 2.69 10.66
C ALA A 79 -2.81 3.73 9.92
N GLU A 80 -2.18 4.77 9.37
CA GLU A 80 -2.83 5.75 8.50
C GLU A 80 -3.33 5.10 7.20
N ARG A 81 -2.53 4.22 6.59
CA ARG A 81 -2.89 3.57 5.31
C ARG A 81 -3.92 2.46 5.46
N PHE A 82 -3.77 1.62 6.48
CA PHE A 82 -4.50 0.37 6.62
C PHE A 82 -5.44 0.34 7.85
N GLY A 83 -5.44 1.38 8.68
CA GLY A 83 -6.00 1.34 10.03
C GLY A 83 -5.02 0.71 11.02
N ALA A 84 -5.25 0.90 12.31
CA ALA A 84 -4.36 0.39 13.36
C ALA A 84 -4.15 -1.14 13.27
N VAL A 85 -2.90 -1.57 13.11
CA VAL A 85 -2.49 -2.98 12.93
C VAL A 85 -1.80 -3.54 14.18
N SER A 86 -1.44 -2.70 15.16
CA SER A 86 -0.78 -3.11 16.40
C SER A 86 -1.55 -2.64 17.64
N PRO A 87 -1.53 -3.42 18.75
CA PRO A 87 -2.24 -3.08 19.99
C PRO A 87 -1.90 -1.70 20.58
N ILE A 88 -0.72 -1.18 20.22
CA ILE A 88 -0.22 0.14 20.65
C ILE A 88 -0.94 1.26 19.91
N VAL A 89 -1.26 1.08 18.62
CA VAL A 89 -1.87 2.11 17.76
C VAL A 89 -3.40 1.94 17.67
N THR A 90 -3.96 0.79 18.07
CA THR A 90 -5.42 0.55 18.04
C THR A 90 -6.19 1.47 18.98
N LYS A 91 -5.69 1.66 20.21
CA LYS A 91 -6.38 2.45 21.23
C LYS A 91 -6.62 3.90 20.79
N THR A 92 -5.66 4.53 20.13
CA THR A 92 -5.78 5.94 19.69
C THR A 92 -6.66 6.09 18.45
N VAL A 93 -6.56 5.18 17.48
CA VAL A 93 -7.31 5.25 16.21
C VAL A 93 -8.79 4.89 16.38
N GLU A 94 -9.12 3.97 17.29
CA GLU A 94 -10.50 3.55 17.53
C GLU A 94 -11.35 4.69 18.10
N GLU A 95 -10.82 5.48 19.02
CA GLU A 95 -11.52 6.62 19.61
C GLU A 95 -11.86 7.69 18.55
N GLU A 96 -10.94 8.00 17.64
CA GLU A 96 -11.20 8.93 16.55
C GLU A 96 -12.22 8.40 15.53
N LYS A 97 -12.14 7.10 15.18
CA LYS A 97 -13.12 6.46 14.29
C LYS A 97 -14.51 6.48 14.92
N ILE A 98 -14.62 6.20 16.22
CA ILE A 98 -15.88 6.24 16.96
C ILE A 98 -16.43 7.67 17.00
N LYS A 99 -15.60 8.69 17.25
CA LYS A 99 -16.01 10.11 17.19
C LYS A 99 -16.51 10.50 15.81
N LYS A 100 -15.73 10.25 14.75
CA LYS A 100 -16.14 10.55 13.36
C LYS A 100 -17.41 9.81 12.95
N ARG A 101 -17.61 8.58 13.40
CA ARG A 101 -18.85 7.83 13.16
C ARG A 101 -20.03 8.44 13.91
N LYS A 102 -19.84 8.80 15.17
CA LYS A 102 -20.86 9.47 15.99
C LYS A 102 -21.23 10.84 15.42
N GLU A 103 -20.29 11.59 14.87
CA GLU A 103 -20.55 12.85 14.17
C GLU A 103 -21.30 12.63 12.85
N ARG A 104 -20.88 11.64 12.05
CA ARG A 104 -21.50 11.35 10.75
C ARG A 104 -22.91 10.77 10.88
N PHE A 105 -23.11 9.90 11.86
CA PHE A 105 -24.34 9.13 11.97
C PHE A 105 -25.21 9.56 13.16
N GLY A 106 -24.73 10.49 13.99
CA GLY A 106 -25.41 10.90 15.22
C GLY A 106 -25.57 9.72 16.19
N VAL A 107 -25.79 10.02 17.46
CA VAL A 107 -26.33 9.02 18.39
C VAL A 107 -27.77 8.74 17.98
N SER A 108 -27.97 7.76 17.11
CA SER A 108 -29.29 7.16 16.88
C SER A 108 -29.54 6.04 17.89
N THR A 109 -29.33 6.30 19.18
CA THR A 109 -29.95 5.47 20.24
C THR A 109 -31.31 6.02 20.67
N SER A 110 -31.77 7.15 20.09
CA SER A 110 -33.16 7.63 20.17
C SER A 110 -33.98 7.36 18.90
N GLY A 111 -33.39 6.76 17.86
CA GLY A 111 -34.02 6.54 16.56
C GLY A 111 -34.60 5.14 16.34
N LEU A 112 -34.81 4.36 17.39
CA LEU A 112 -35.42 3.02 17.28
C LEU A 112 -36.95 3.05 17.07
N GLY A 113 -37.59 4.23 17.07
CA GLY A 113 -39.05 4.29 17.07
C GLY A 113 -39.73 5.33 16.18
N SER A 114 -39.06 6.38 15.69
CA SER A 114 -39.82 7.53 15.18
C SER A 114 -39.95 7.66 13.67
N ASP A 115 -39.36 6.78 12.83
CA ASP A 115 -39.54 6.94 11.39
C ASP A 115 -39.24 5.71 10.52
N ALA A 116 -39.81 4.55 10.87
CA ALA A 116 -39.73 3.35 10.02
C ALA A 116 -40.48 3.56 8.68
N GLU A 117 -41.58 4.31 8.71
CA GLU A 117 -42.43 4.56 7.56
C GLU A 117 -41.77 5.48 6.52
N ALA A 118 -41.10 6.58 6.89
CA ALA A 118 -40.41 7.39 5.88
C ALA A 118 -39.24 6.64 5.24
N ARG A 119 -38.54 5.76 5.98
CA ARG A 119 -37.50 4.90 5.40
C ARG A 119 -38.07 3.93 4.37
N LYS A 120 -39.23 3.34 4.66
CA LYS A 120 -39.92 2.43 3.72
C LYS A 120 -40.40 3.19 2.48
N LYS A 121 -40.95 4.40 2.65
CA LYS A 121 -41.37 5.27 1.54
C LYS A 121 -40.21 5.72 0.66
N MET A 122 -39.13 6.22 1.26
CA MET A 122 -37.90 6.62 0.54
C MET A 122 -37.28 5.46 -0.24
N ARG A 123 -37.30 4.25 0.32
CA ARG A 123 -36.85 3.06 -0.39
C ARG A 123 -37.78 2.73 -1.57
N ALA A 124 -39.09 2.71 -1.33
CA ALA A 124 -40.06 2.42 -2.38
C ALA A 124 -39.96 3.42 -3.55
N GLU A 125 -39.71 4.71 -3.30
CA GLU A 125 -39.52 5.71 -4.37
C GLU A 125 -38.24 5.49 -5.19
N ARG A 126 -37.12 5.10 -4.56
CA ARG A 126 -35.88 4.79 -5.31
C ARG A 126 -36.05 3.63 -6.28
N PHE A 127 -36.83 2.62 -5.91
CA PHE A 127 -37.10 1.46 -6.76
C PHE A 127 -38.19 1.70 -7.82
N LYS A 128 -38.82 2.89 -7.84
CA LYS A 128 -39.77 3.29 -8.89
C LYS A 128 -39.11 4.03 -10.06
N GLN A 129 -37.82 4.35 -9.96
CA GLN A 129 -37.05 5.05 -11.00
C GLN A 129 -36.21 4.13 -11.90
N THR A 130 -36.44 2.82 -11.82
CA THR A 130 -35.88 1.81 -12.74
C THR A 130 -36.99 1.10 -13.47
#